data_AF-A0A2S6SN49-F1
#
_entry.id   AF-A0A2S6SN49-F1
#
_cell.length_a   1.000
_cell.length_b   1.000
_cell.length_c   1.000
_cell.angle_alpha   90.00
_cell.angle_beta   90.00
_cell.angle_gamma   90.00
#
_symmetry.space_group_name_H-M   'P 1'
#
loop_
_entity.id
_entity.type
_entity.pdbx_description
1 polymer ?
#
loop_
_entity_poly.entity_id
_entity_poly.type
_entity_poly.pdbx_seq_one_letter_code
_entity_poly.pdbx_strand_id
1 'polypeptide(L)'
;MKKKEIKSFLKKQIKLSCYAEMSALKPGNVHEYSPGHGMITKDFYKSANIIANCLTNNNFHFSKKILKCVQEIKEKVKKNTNLGIILLFAPIVSIVLEKGILNKKELYK
;
A
#
# COMPACT_ATOMS: atom_id res chain seq x y z
N MET A 1 -18.79 -1.56 -10.71
CA MET A 1 -17.47 -1.81 -11.34
C MET A 1 -17.19 -3.31 -11.40
N LYS A 2 -16.63 -3.80 -12.50
CA LYS A 2 -16.18 -5.20 -12.62
C LYS A 2 -14.98 -5.45 -11.69
N LYS A 3 -14.76 -6.69 -11.22
CA LYS A 3 -13.63 -7.04 -10.32
C LYS A 3 -12.25 -6.56 -10.84
N LYS A 4 -12.03 -6.59 -12.15
CA LYS A 4 -10.79 -6.11 -12.79
C LYS A 4 -10.62 -4.59 -12.65
N GLU A 5 -11.70 -3.83 -12.76
CA GLU A 5 -11.71 -2.37 -12.59
C GLU A 5 -11.43 -1.99 -11.14
N ILE A 6 -12.03 -2.69 -10.18
CA ILE A 6 -11.79 -2.48 -8.73
C ILE A 6 -10.32 -2.71 -8.39
N LYS A 7 -9.71 -3.79 -8.90
CA LYS A 7 -8.27 -4.04 -8.71
C LYS A 7 -7.42 -2.89 -9.26
N SER A 8 -7.71 -2.45 -10.48
CA SER A 8 -6.98 -1.35 -11.12
C SER A 8 -7.11 -0.05 -10.31
N PHE A 9 -8.32 0.25 -9.84
CA PHE A 9 -8.59 1.38 -8.96
C PHE A 9 -7.79 1.29 -7.64
N LEU A 10 -7.86 0.18 -6.92
CA LEU A 10 -7.13 -0.02 -5.68
C LEU A 10 -5.60 0.09 -5.87
N LYS A 11 -5.05 -0.48 -6.95
CA LYS A 11 -3.63 -0.32 -7.28
C LYS A 11 -3.24 1.16 -7.46
N LYS A 12 -4.10 1.97 -8.09
CA LYS A 12 -3.86 3.41 -8.24
C LYS A 12 -3.90 4.11 -6.88
N GLN A 13 -4.90 3.84 -6.05
CA GLN A 13 -5.04 4.49 -4.74
C GLN A 13 -3.90 4.16 -3.77
N ILE A 14 -3.44 2.91 -3.75
CA ILE A 14 -2.29 2.51 -2.94
C ILE A 14 -1.03 3.30 -3.36
N LYS A 15 -0.74 3.35 -4.66
CA LYS A 15 0.43 4.08 -5.17
C LYS A 15 0.33 5.57 -4.89
N LEU A 16 -0.84 6.16 -5.13
CA LEU A 16 -1.09 7.58 -4.85
C LEU A 16 -0.85 7.90 -3.38
N SER A 17 -1.31 7.04 -2.46
CA SER A 17 -1.11 7.21 -1.02
C SER A 17 0.38 7.15 -0.63
N CYS A 18 1.14 6.22 -1.20
CA CYS A 18 2.59 6.16 -0.98
C CYS A 18 3.32 7.40 -1.52
N TYR A 19 2.88 7.94 -2.66
CA TYR A 19 3.51 9.13 -3.25
C TYR A 19 3.17 10.39 -2.47
N ALA A 20 1.91 10.53 -2.06
CA ALA A 20 1.47 11.62 -1.19
C ALA A 20 2.21 11.62 0.14
N GLU A 21 2.45 10.44 0.75
CA GLU A 21 3.18 10.32 2.01
C GLU A 21 4.64 10.79 1.89
N MET A 22 5.30 10.56 0.75
CA MET A 22 6.64 11.09 0.49
C MET A 22 6.69 12.59 0.21
N SER A 23 5.60 13.15 -0.31
CA SER A 23 5.46 14.58 -0.59
C SER A 23 5.09 15.38 0.67
N ALA A 24 4.57 14.72 1.70
CA ALA A 24 4.21 15.35 2.96
C ALA A 24 5.45 15.71 3.77
N LEU A 25 5.53 16.96 4.23
CA LEU A 25 6.56 17.39 5.16
C LEU A 25 6.34 16.72 6.52
N LYS A 26 7.35 15.98 6.99
CA LYS A 26 7.29 15.21 8.23
C LYS A 26 8.66 15.21 8.94
N PRO A 27 8.90 16.15 9.86
CA PRO A 27 10.14 16.23 10.62
C PRO A 27 10.49 14.89 11.29
N GLY A 28 11.77 14.49 11.24
CA GLY A 28 12.24 13.21 11.76
C GLY A 28 11.93 11.98 10.90
N ASN A 29 11.16 12.13 9.82
CA ASN A 29 10.79 11.06 8.90
C ASN A 29 11.29 11.34 7.46
N VAL A 30 11.46 10.26 6.69
CA VAL A 30 11.95 10.34 5.29
C VAL A 30 10.92 11.00 4.39
N HIS A 31 11.28 12.08 3.70
CA HIS A 31 10.43 12.73 2.69
C HIS A 31 11.29 13.29 1.56
N GLU A 32 10.69 13.92 0.55
CA GLU A 32 11.38 14.39 -0.66
C GLU A 32 12.66 15.20 -0.43
N TYR A 33 12.68 16.02 0.61
CA TYR A 33 13.80 16.91 0.94
C TYR A 33 14.68 16.43 2.10
N SER A 34 14.36 15.28 2.71
CA SER A 34 15.12 14.74 3.84
C SER A 34 15.23 13.23 3.73
N PRO A 35 16.38 12.69 3.29
CA PRO A 35 16.65 11.27 3.45
C PRO A 35 16.74 10.94 4.95
N GLY A 36 16.59 9.66 5.29
CA GLY A 36 16.69 9.21 6.68
C GLY A 36 16.78 7.69 6.76
N HIS A 37 17.43 7.19 7.82
CA HIS A 37 17.60 5.75 8.05
C HIS A 37 18.24 4.99 6.86
N GLY A 38 19.10 5.68 6.09
CA GLY A 38 19.71 5.15 4.88
C GLY A 38 18.71 4.79 3.77
N MET A 39 17.53 5.43 3.76
CA MET A 39 16.49 5.28 2.74
C MET A 39 16.30 6.59 1.97
N ILE A 40 15.97 6.47 0.69
CA ILE A 40 15.63 7.59 -0.20
C ILE A 40 14.21 7.42 -0.76
N THR A 41 13.61 8.50 -1.26
CA THR A 41 12.25 8.48 -1.84
C THR A 41 12.05 7.41 -2.90
N LYS A 42 13.07 7.12 -3.71
CA LYS A 42 13.05 6.06 -4.72
C LYS A 42 12.75 4.67 -4.12
N ASP A 43 13.22 4.39 -2.91
CA ASP A 43 12.94 3.12 -2.21
C ASP A 43 11.44 3.00 -1.88
N PHE A 44 10.82 4.10 -1.44
CA PHE A 44 9.39 4.15 -1.15
C PHE A 44 8.56 4.01 -2.41
N TYR A 45 8.98 4.61 -3.54
CA TYR A 45 8.28 4.48 -4.82
C TYR A 45 8.38 3.07 -5.41
N LYS A 46 9.54 2.42 -5.27
CA LYS A 46 9.70 1.00 -5.65
C LYS A 46 8.78 0.11 -4.82
N SER A 47 8.73 0.33 -3.51
CA SER A 47 7.82 -0.38 -2.60
C SER A 47 6.34 -0.14 -2.92
N ALA A 48 5.95 1.05 -3.35
CA ALA A 48 4.56 1.35 -3.72
C ALA A 48 4.01 0.39 -4.80
N ASN A 49 4.83 0.06 -5.80
CA ASN A 49 4.45 -0.89 -6.85
C ASN A 49 4.32 -2.33 -6.32
N ILE A 50 5.22 -2.74 -5.42
CA ILE A 50 5.17 -4.06 -4.77
C ILE A 50 3.89 -4.18 -3.95
N ILE A 51 3.61 -3.21 -3.08
CA ILE A 51 2.43 -3.19 -2.20
C ILE A 51 1.14 -3.25 -3.02
N ALA A 52 1.04 -2.42 -4.07
CA ALA A 52 -0.13 -2.41 -4.94
C ALA A 52 -0.40 -3.79 -5.56
N ASN A 53 0.64 -4.51 -5.97
CA ASN A 53 0.50 -5.86 -6.53
C ASN A 53 0.18 -6.92 -5.46
N CYS A 54 0.87 -6.90 -4.33
CA CYS A 54 0.69 -7.87 -3.26
C CYS A 54 -0.71 -7.75 -2.61
N LEU A 55 -1.16 -6.53 -2.28
CA LEU A 55 -2.44 -6.32 -1.59
C LEU A 55 -3.65 -6.63 -2.49
N THR A 56 -3.55 -6.38 -3.80
CA THR A 56 -4.67 -6.62 -4.74
C THR A 56 -4.73 -8.03 -5.33
N ASN A 57 -3.85 -8.92 -4.90
CA ASN A 57 -3.91 -10.34 -5.25
C ASN A 57 -5.12 -11.00 -4.57
N ASN A 58 -5.89 -11.86 -5.24
CA ASN A 58 -7.10 -12.45 -4.65
C ASN A 58 -6.84 -13.76 -3.88
N ASN A 59 -5.63 -14.31 -3.97
CA ASN A 59 -5.42 -15.70 -3.57
C ASN A 59 -5.13 -15.88 -2.07
N PHE A 60 -5.15 -14.80 -1.29
CA PHE A 60 -4.66 -14.81 0.08
C PHE A 60 -5.54 -13.98 1.01
N HIS A 61 -5.66 -14.42 2.26
CA HIS A 61 -6.16 -13.59 3.35
C HIS A 61 -5.23 -12.38 3.58
N PHE A 62 -5.77 -11.26 4.08
CA PHE A 62 -5.01 -10.01 4.18
C PHE A 62 -3.75 -10.13 5.05
N SER A 63 -3.75 -10.95 6.09
CA SER A 63 -2.57 -11.22 6.92
C SER A 63 -1.39 -11.80 6.10
N LYS A 64 -1.67 -12.77 5.22
CA LYS A 64 -0.66 -13.34 4.31
C LYS A 64 -0.19 -12.32 3.27
N LYS A 65 -1.07 -11.40 2.83
CA LYS A 65 -0.68 -10.31 1.92
C LYS A 65 0.28 -9.32 2.58
N ILE A 66 0.06 -8.98 3.86
CA ILE A 66 0.97 -8.13 4.64
C ILE A 66 2.36 -8.74 4.67
N LEU A 67 2.46 -10.01 5.09
CA LEU A 67 3.74 -10.72 5.15
C LEU A 67 4.44 -10.75 3.79
N LYS A 68 3.69 -11.07 2.72
CA LYS A 68 4.22 -11.10 1.36
C LYS A 68 4.73 -9.73 0.90
N CYS A 69 4.03 -8.63 1.20
CA CYS A 69 4.52 -7.28 0.90
C CYS A 69 5.88 -7.04 1.56
N VAL A 70 5.98 -7.33 2.86
CA VAL A 70 7.20 -7.09 3.64
C VAL A 70 8.36 -7.95 3.12
N GLN A 71 8.11 -9.23 2.83
CA GLN A 71 9.11 -10.13 2.26
C GLN A 71 9.60 -9.64 0.88
N GLU A 72 8.68 -9.31 -0.04
CA GLU A 72 9.06 -8.85 -1.38
C GLU A 72 9.80 -7.50 -1.34
N ILE A 73 9.42 -6.59 -0.43
CA ILE A 73 10.12 -5.32 -0.24
C ILE A 73 11.52 -5.56 0.34
N LYS A 74 11.66 -6.43 1.33
CA LYS A 74 12.96 -6.79 1.91
C LYS A 74 13.88 -7.42 0.87
N GLU A 75 13.35 -8.28 -0.01
CA GLU A 75 14.10 -8.91 -1.08
C GLU A 75 14.53 -7.90 -2.17
N LYS A 76 13.59 -7.09 -2.68
CA LYS A 76 13.82 -6.25 -3.87
C LYS A 76 14.37 -4.86 -3.54
N VAL A 77 14.12 -4.34 -2.34
CA VAL A 77 14.48 -2.97 -1.91
C VAL A 77 15.50 -3.01 -0.77
N LYS A 78 15.62 -4.12 -0.03
CA LYS A 78 16.53 -4.29 1.11
C LYS A 78 16.30 -3.30 2.26
N LYS A 79 15.09 -2.74 2.34
CA LYS A 79 14.66 -1.74 3.34
C LYS A 79 13.27 -2.10 3.88
N ASN A 80 12.84 -1.45 4.95
CA ASN A 80 11.48 -1.60 5.49
C ASN A 80 10.68 -0.31 5.24
N THR A 81 10.34 -0.05 3.98
CA THR A 81 9.56 1.14 3.59
C THR A 81 8.06 0.84 3.57
N ASN A 82 7.24 1.86 3.85
CA ASN A 82 5.77 1.82 3.73
C ASN A 82 5.03 0.80 4.63
N LEU A 83 5.64 0.30 5.73
CA LEU A 83 4.97 -0.68 6.61
C LEU A 83 3.62 -0.16 7.16
N GLY A 84 3.57 1.09 7.61
CA GLY A 84 2.31 1.70 8.09
C GLY A 84 1.22 1.71 7.01
N ILE A 85 1.58 2.03 5.76
CA ILE A 85 0.65 2.02 4.62
C ILE A 85 0.18 0.60 4.31
N ILE A 86 1.06 -0.41 4.39
CA ILE A 86 0.69 -1.82 4.21
C ILE A 86 -0.39 -2.22 5.24
N LEU A 87 -0.14 -1.90 6.52
CA LEU A 87 -1.04 -2.25 7.62
C LEU A 87 -2.39 -1.52 7.50
N LEU A 88 -2.38 -0.26 7.08
CA LEU A 88 -3.60 0.51 6.83
C LEU A 88 -4.43 -0.08 5.68
N PHE A 89 -3.81 -0.34 4.52
CA PHE A 89 -4.54 -0.75 3.32
C PHE A 89 -4.96 -2.21 3.31
N ALA A 90 -4.22 -3.12 3.95
CA ALA A 90 -4.50 -4.55 3.89
C ALA A 90 -5.96 -4.92 4.25
N PRO A 91 -6.55 -4.49 5.39
CA PRO A 91 -7.94 -4.78 5.70
C PRO A 91 -8.92 -4.09 4.74
N ILE A 92 -8.68 -2.81 4.40
CA ILE A 92 -9.53 -2.03 3.48
C ILE A 92 -9.61 -2.70 2.11
N VAL A 93 -8.47 -3.06 1.55
CA VAL A 93 -8.37 -3.75 0.25
C VAL A 93 -9.08 -5.10 0.30
N SER A 94 -8.95 -5.84 1.40
CA SER A 94 -9.64 -7.12 1.57
C SER A 94 -11.16 -6.95 1.45
N ILE A 95 -11.72 -6.01 2.21
CA ILE A 95 -13.16 -5.73 2.22
C ILE A 95 -13.62 -5.27 0.84
N VAL A 96 -12.90 -4.35 0.19
CA VAL A 96 -13.30 -3.81 -1.12
C VAL A 96 -13.22 -4.86 -2.23
N LEU A 97 -12.28 -5.81 -2.15
CA LEU A 97 -12.20 -6.93 -3.11
C LEU A 97 -13.33 -7.95 -2.93
N GLU A 98 -13.79 -8.14 -1.70
CA GLU A 98 -14.85 -9.07 -1.33
C GLU A 98 -16.24 -8.48 -1.61
N LYS A 99 -16.51 -7.29 -1.07
CA LYS A 99 -17.83 -6.64 -1.08
C LYS A 99 -18.00 -5.60 -2.18
N GLY A 100 -16.92 -5.20 -2.85
CA GLY A 100 -16.93 -4.07 -3.78
C GLY A 100 -16.72 -2.72 -3.08
N ILE A 101 -16.86 -1.63 -3.83
CA ILE A 101 -16.76 -0.28 -3.25
C ILE A 101 -18.02 -0.03 -2.41
N LEU A 102 -17.80 0.19 -1.12
CA LEU A 102 -18.85 0.46 -0.16
C LEU A 102 -19.28 1.92 -0.21
N ASN A 103 -20.58 2.16 -0.12
CA ASN A 103 -21.13 3.48 0.13
C ASN A 103 -21.23 3.78 1.64
N LYS A 104 -21.53 5.03 2.00
CA LYS A 104 -21.62 5.47 3.39
C LYS A 104 -22.59 4.63 4.23
N LYS A 105 -23.74 4.22 3.68
CA LYS A 105 -24.74 3.40 4.39
C LYS A 105 -24.25 1.98 4.65
N GLU A 106 -23.42 1.41 3.77
CA GLU A 106 -22.85 0.07 3.92
C GLU A 106 -21.70 0.02 4.93
N LEU A 107 -21.02 1.15 5.17
CA LEU A 107 -19.90 1.24 6.12
C LEU A 107 -20.36 1.23 7.59
N TYR A 108 -21.56 1.74 7.88
CA TYR A 108 -22.12 1.85 9.24
C TYR A 108 -23.00 0.66 9.64
N LYS A 109 -23.06 -0.40 8.84
CA LYS A 109 -23.75 -1.65 9.15
C LYS A 109 -22.77 -2.69 9.67
#